data_AF-A0A5E5PSS0-F1
#
_entry.id   AF-A0A5E5PSS0-F1
#
_cell.length_a   1.000
_cell.length_b   1.000
_cell.length_c   1.000
_cell.angle_alpha   90.00
_cell.angle_beta   90.00
_cell.angle_gamma   90.00
#
_symmetry.space_group_name_H-M   'P 1'
#
loop_
_entity.id
_entity.type
_entity.pdbx_description
1 polymer ?
#
loop_
_entity_poly.entity_id
_entity_poly.type
_entity_poly.pdbx_seq_one_letter_code
_entity_poly.pdbx_strand_id
1 'polypeptide(L)' 'MGMVKLIFVALLVFVGFFLLKKFRKPVNTTAQQPSANKMVACSVCNTHIPENEAIIQNGKVYCSKEHLK' A
#
# COMPACT_ATOMS: atom_id res chain seq x y z
N MET A 1 -1.08 -47.85 17.98
CA MET A 1 -1.24 -46.70 18.91
C MET A 1 -0.13 -45.65 18.67
N GLY A 2 -0.02 -45.05 17.49
CA GLY A 2 1.09 -44.12 17.21
C GLY A 2 0.83 -43.12 16.08
N MET A 3 0.12 -43.54 15.03
CA MET A 3 -0.18 -42.68 13.88
C MET A 3 -1.18 -41.56 14.20
N VAL A 4 -2.19 -41.82 15.04
CA VAL A 4 -3.19 -40.80 15.43
C VAL A 4 -2.54 -39.64 16.19
N LYS A 5 -1.51 -39.90 17.01
CA LYS A 5 -0.75 -38.84 17.69
C LYS A 5 -0.03 -37.93 16.71
N LEU A 6 0.55 -38.49 15.64
CA LEU A 6 1.24 -37.71 14.61
C LEU A 6 0.25 -36.86 13.80
N ILE A 7 -0.92 -37.42 13.47
CA ILE A 7 -1.97 -36.69 12.75
C ILE A 7 -2.49 -35.52 13.59
N PHE A 8 -2.75 -35.75 14.89
CA PHE A 8 -3.19 -34.68 15.80
C PHE A 8 -2.14 -33.58 15.95
N VAL A 9 -0.86 -33.94 16.10
CA VAL A 9 0.24 -32.96 16.21
C VAL A 9 0.38 -32.16 14.91
N ALA A 10 0.33 -32.82 13.74
CA ALA A 10 0.39 -32.15 12.46
C ALA A 10 -0.78 -31.17 12.26
N LEU A 11 -1.99 -31.57 12.67
CA LEU A 11 -3.19 -30.74 12.58
C LEU A 11 -3.09 -29.52 13.49
N LEU A 12 -2.62 -29.69 14.74
CA LEU A 12 -2.41 -28.59 15.67
C LEU A 12 -1.36 -27.58 15.17
N VAL A 13 -0.24 -28.05 14.62
CA VAL A 13 0.80 -27.19 14.03
C VAL A 13 0.27 -26.45 12.80
N PHE A 14 -0.46 -27.14 11.92
CA PHE A 14 -1.02 -26.54 10.71
C PHE A 14 -2.05 -25.46 11.03
N VAL A 15 -2.97 -25.73 11.97
CA VAL A 15 -3.97 -24.77 12.43
C VAL A 15 -3.31 -23.58 13.12
N GLY A 16 -2.33 -23.82 14.00
CA GLY A 16 -1.55 -22.77 14.64
C GLY A 16 -0.86 -21.87 13.61
N PHE A 17 -0.17 -22.45 12.63
CA PHE A 17 0.51 -21.72 11.56
C PHE A 17 -0.46 -20.94 10.67
N PHE A 18 -1.59 -21.53 10.30
CA PHE A 18 -2.60 -20.89 9.44
C PHE A 18 -3.29 -19.73 10.16
N LEU A 19 -3.64 -19.90 11.44
CA LEU A 19 -4.17 -18.83 12.28
C LEU A 19 -3.13 -17.73 12.46
N LEU A 20 -1.88 -18.06 12.78
CA LEU A 20 -0.79 -17.08 12.87
C LEU A 20 -0.56 -16.35 11.55
N LYS A 21 -0.65 -17.02 10.40
CA LYS A 21 -0.53 -16.40 9.07
C LYS A 21 -1.75 -15.55 8.69
N LYS A 22 -2.93 -15.86 9.23
CA LYS A 22 -4.16 -15.07 9.02
C LYS A 22 -4.26 -13.88 9.97
N PHE A 23 -3.77 -14.02 11.21
CA PHE A 23 -3.74 -12.97 12.24
C PHE A 23 -2.50 -12.08 12.18
N ARG A 24 -1.38 -12.59 11.65
CA ARG A 24 -0.43 -11.74 10.94
C ARG A 24 -1.18 -11.28 9.71
N LYS A 25 -2.00 -10.24 9.89
CA LYS A 25 -2.36 -9.32 8.82
C LYS A 25 -1.10 -9.24 7.97
N PRO A 26 -1.16 -9.40 6.63
CA PRO A 26 -0.12 -8.76 5.87
C PRO A 26 -0.10 -7.37 6.47
N VAL A 27 0.99 -7.02 7.15
CA VAL A 27 1.37 -5.63 7.18
C VAL A 27 1.59 -5.42 5.70
N ASN A 28 0.48 -5.07 5.04
CA ASN A 28 0.47 -4.21 3.91
C ASN A 28 1.21 -3.01 4.49
N THR A 29 2.53 -3.10 4.44
CA THR A 29 3.38 -1.99 4.11
C THR A 29 3.06 -1.61 2.65
N THR A 30 1.79 -1.56 2.26
CA THR A 30 1.19 -0.28 1.95
C THR A 30 1.24 0.56 3.25
N ALA A 31 2.40 0.95 3.81
CA ALA A 31 3.11 2.14 3.31
C ALA A 31 2.23 2.75 2.25
N GLN A 32 1.14 3.37 2.72
CA GLN A 32 0.27 4.28 2.01
C GLN A 32 1.01 4.73 0.77
N GLN A 33 0.88 3.95 -0.32
CA GLN A 33 1.77 4.11 -1.46
C GLN A 33 1.19 5.39 -2.02
N PRO A 34 1.86 6.54 -1.82
CA PRO A 34 1.16 7.79 -1.60
C PRO A 34 0.56 8.24 -2.91
N SER A 35 -0.61 7.69 -3.25
CA SER A 35 -1.35 7.86 -4.50
C SER A 35 -0.43 8.06 -5.72
N ALA A 36 0.73 7.39 -5.76
CA ALA A 36 1.80 7.72 -6.70
C ALA A 36 1.46 7.29 -8.13
N ASN A 37 0.36 6.56 -8.28
CA ASN A 37 -0.18 6.14 -9.56
C ASN A 37 -0.99 7.23 -10.26
N LYS A 38 -1.46 8.26 -9.52
CA LYS A 38 -2.19 9.36 -10.15
C LYS A 38 -1.19 10.44 -10.55
N MET A 39 -0.70 10.35 -11.79
CA MET A 39 0.08 11.41 -12.40
C MET A 39 -0.85 12.50 -12.91
N VAL A 40 -0.53 13.75 -12.59
CA VAL A 40 -1.26 14.93 -13.04
C VAL A 40 -0.29 15.87 -13.74
N ALA A 41 -0.76 16.52 -14.79
CA ALA A 41 0.04 17.46 -15.56
C ALA A 41 -0.05 18.86 -14.93
N CYS A 42 1.08 19.51 -14.73
CA CYS A 42 1.10 20.90 -14.29
C CYS A 42 0.51 21.82 -15.37
N SER A 43 -0.40 22.71 -14.98
CA SER A 43 -1.07 23.66 -15.88
C SER A 43 -0.14 24.73 -16.49
N VAL A 44 1.10 24.85 -16.00
CA VAL A 44 2.08 25.87 -16.46
C VAL A 44 3.13 25.25 -17.38
N CYS A 45 3.80 24.18 -16.92
CA CYS A 45 4.91 23.56 -17.65
C CYS A 45 4.58 22.21 -18.29
N ASN A 46 3.36 21.69 -18.10
CA ASN A 46 2.93 20.34 -18.53
C ASN A 46 3.81 19.19 -18.01
N THR A 47 4.63 19.44 -16.98
CA THR A 47 5.39 18.37 -16.35
C THR A 47 4.43 17.40 -15.64
N HIS A 48 4.66 16.11 -15.84
CA HIS A 48 3.95 15.06 -15.14
C HIS A 48 4.54 14.89 -13.75
N ILE A 49 3.75 15.20 -12.73
CA ILE A 49 4.12 15.03 -11.33
C ILE A 49 3.08 14.17 -10.62
N PRO A 50 3.48 13.41 -9.60
CA PRO A 50 2.53 12.62 -8.81
C PRO A 50 1.57 13.56 -8.09
N GLU A 51 0.30 13.19 -8.00
CA GLU A 51 -0.74 13.98 -7.32
C GLU A 51 -0.38 14.30 -5.86
N ASN A 52 0.40 13.43 -5.21
CA ASN A 52 0.92 13.65 -3.86
C ASN A 52 1.85 14.88 -3.74
N GLU A 53 2.57 15.23 -4.80
CA GLU A 53 3.47 16.40 -4.84
C GLU A 53 2.83 17.59 -5.58
N ALA A 54 1.65 17.40 -6.15
CA ALA A 54 0.96 18.40 -6.93
C ALA A 54 0.22 19.40 -6.02
N ILE A 55 0.42 20.69 -6.27
CA ILE A 55 -0.29 21.75 -5.55
C ILE A 55 -1.53 22.11 -6.35
N ILE A 56 -2.71 21.98 -5.74
CA ILE A 56 -4.00 22.31 -6.37
C ILE A 56 -4.46 23.67 -5.83
N GLN A 57 -4.57 24.66 -6.71
CA GLN A 57 -5.00 26.02 -6.38
C GLN A 57 -5.98 26.51 -7.45
N ASN A 58 -7.15 27.00 -7.04
CA ASN A 58 -8.25 27.42 -7.94
C ASN A 58 -8.61 26.38 -9.02
N GLY A 59 -8.53 25.08 -8.70
CA GLY A 59 -8.82 23.98 -9.64
C GLY A 59 -7.74 23.73 -10.69
N LYS A 60 -6.58 24.41 -10.60
CA LYS A 60 -5.40 24.19 -11.44
C LYS A 60 -4.33 23.43 -10.65
N VAL A 61 -3.52 22.66 -11.38
CA VAL A 61 -2.49 21.78 -10.81
C VAL A 61 -1.11 22.36 -11.07
N TYR A 62 -0.28 22.44 -10.05
CA TYR A 62 1.03 23.06 -10.10
C TYR A 62 2.12 22.13 -9.55
N CYS A 63 3.26 22.06 -10.22
CA CYS A 63 4.39 21.23 -9.76
C CYS A 63 5.17 21.85 -8.60
N SER A 64 5.10 23.17 -8.41
CA SER A 64 5.83 23.87 -7.35
C SER A 64 5.15 25.20 -7.03
N LYS A 65 5.54 25.80 -5.89
CA LYS A 65 5.10 27.14 -5.48
C LYS A 65 5.51 28.23 -6.48
N GLU A 66 6.55 28.00 -7.26
CA GLU A 66 7.03 28.94 -8.29
C GLU A 66 6.01 29.08 -9.43
N HIS A 67 5.25 28.02 -9.72
CA HIS A 67 4.17 28.04 -10.71
C HIS A 67 2.82 28.49 -10.14
N LEU A 68 2.75 28.72 -8.82
CA LEU A 68 1.56 29.22 -8.13
C LEU A 68 1.32 30.74 -8.28
N LYS A 69 2.10 31.37 -9.17
CA LYS A 69 2.21 32.82 -9.28
C LYS A 69 1.07 33.45 -10.06
#